data_AF-A0A1X7J7Z1-F1
#
_entry.id   AF-A0A1X7J7Z1-F1
#
_cell.length_a   1.000
_cell.length_b   1.000
_cell.length_c   1.000
_cell.angle_alpha   90.00
_cell.angle_beta   90.00
_cell.angle_gamma   90.00
#
_symmetry.space_group_name_H-M   'P 1'
#
loop_
_entity.id
_entity.type
_entity.pdbx_description
1 polymer ?
#
loop_
_entity_poly.entity_id
_entity_poly.type
_entity_poly.pdbx_seq_one_letter_code
_entity_poly.pdbx_strand_id
1 'polypeptide(L)'
;METEKKILRIPLRIAISLLVVGFLCKILHFKSIANPIILISLVAIGLLYALRFWNKAQKGFLQYNKLVLVTSWSLNGIFKILDISHNEFFQVVGGFAFIIWIIMEGTTYLIDDKGDDRSDIAYFMWNTMMIIGILAIIIGSLTKILEWEYATPTLITGFILVAAYILKDLLVQNLQKKE
;
A
#
# COMPACT_ATOMS: atom_id res chain seq x y z
N MET A 1 -30.46 13.41 -0.39
CA MET A 1 -29.06 13.84 -0.24
C MET A 1 -28.20 12.73 -0.80
N GLU A 2 -27.69 12.94 -2.02
CA GLU A 2 -27.28 11.84 -2.89
C GLU A 2 -26.06 11.07 -2.39
N THR A 3 -26.15 9.76 -2.56
CA THR A 3 -25.15 8.72 -2.33
C THR A 3 -23.72 9.20 -2.60
N GLU A 4 -22.90 9.32 -1.54
CA GLU A 4 -21.43 9.28 -1.63
C GLU A 4 -21.02 7.92 -2.20
N LYS A 5 -21.12 7.81 -3.51
CA LYS A 5 -20.86 6.61 -4.29
C LYS A 5 -19.37 6.28 -4.08
N LYS A 6 -19.09 5.16 -3.39
CA LYS A 6 -17.75 4.58 -3.11
C LYS A 6 -17.00 4.15 -4.41
N ILE A 7 -17.07 4.94 -5.49
CA ILE A 7 -16.69 4.57 -6.86
C ILE A 7 -15.18 4.38 -7.03
N LEU A 8 -14.34 5.06 -6.24
CA LEU A 8 -12.88 5.02 -6.42
C LEU A 8 -12.13 4.04 -5.51
N ARG A 9 -12.80 3.23 -4.68
CA ARG A 9 -12.09 2.25 -3.83
C ARG A 9 -11.51 1.08 -4.63
N ILE A 10 -12.27 0.57 -5.59
CA ILE A 10 -11.91 -0.59 -6.40
C ILE A 10 -10.74 -0.28 -7.37
N PRO A 11 -10.78 0.78 -8.20
CA PRO A 11 -9.68 1.06 -9.14
C PRO A 11 -8.35 1.34 -8.43
N LEU A 12 -8.38 2.00 -7.26
CA LEU A 12 -7.18 2.27 -6.47
C LEU A 12 -6.52 0.97 -5.97
N ARG A 13 -7.33 -0.02 -5.54
CA ARG A 13 -6.82 -1.32 -5.09
C ARG A 13 -6.21 -2.12 -6.24
N ILE A 14 -6.81 -2.08 -7.42
CA ILE A 14 -6.25 -2.71 -8.62
C ILE A 14 -4.87 -2.11 -8.92
N ALA A 15 -4.74 -0.78 -8.86
CA ALA A 15 -3.46 -0.11 -9.09
C ALA A 15 -2.40 -0.49 -8.04
N ILE A 16 -2.79 -0.64 -6.76
CA ILE A 16 -1.89 -1.13 -5.71
C ILE A 16 -1.47 -2.58 -5.94
N SER A 17 -2.40 -3.46 -6.32
CA SER A 17 -2.07 -4.85 -6.65
C SER A 17 -1.10 -4.94 -7.81
N LEU A 18 -1.33 -4.13 -8.87
CA LEU A 18 -0.47 -4.07 -10.03
C LEU A 18 0.94 -3.54 -9.67
N LEU A 19 1.02 -2.57 -8.75
CA LEU A 19 2.28 -2.09 -8.21
C LEU A 19 3.08 -3.21 -7.52
N VAL A 20 2.42 -4.02 -6.70
CA VAL A 20 3.04 -5.16 -6.00
C VAL A 20 3.54 -6.21 -7.00
N VAL A 21 2.74 -6.52 -8.03
CA VAL A 21 3.16 -7.42 -9.13
C VAL A 21 4.38 -6.83 -9.86
N GLY A 22 4.39 -5.54 -10.14
CA GLY A 22 5.52 -4.85 -10.74
C GLY A 22 6.80 -5.00 -9.92
N PHE A 23 6.72 -4.86 -8.60
CA PHE A 23 7.86 -5.09 -7.69
C PHE A 23 8.32 -6.54 -7.69
N LEU A 24 7.41 -7.52 -7.69
CA LEU A 24 7.76 -8.94 -7.82
C LEU A 24 8.50 -9.22 -9.13
N CYS A 25 8.01 -8.71 -10.26
CA CYS A 25 8.69 -8.83 -11.55
C CYS A 25 10.09 -8.19 -11.52
N LYS A 26 10.26 -7.06 -10.82
CA LYS A 26 11.56 -6.39 -10.67
C LYS A 26 12.54 -7.25 -9.87
N ILE A 27 12.06 -7.90 -8.81
CA ILE A 27 12.86 -8.81 -7.97
C ILE A 27 13.24 -10.08 -8.74
N LEU A 28 12.31 -10.63 -9.54
CA LEU A 28 12.55 -11.80 -10.41
C LEU A 28 13.39 -11.48 -11.66
N HIS A 29 14.02 -10.30 -11.73
CA HIS A 29 14.86 -9.86 -12.85
C HIS A 29 14.15 -9.72 -14.21
N PHE A 30 12.81 -9.72 -14.26
CA PHE A 30 12.03 -9.39 -15.46
C PHE A 30 12.00 -7.86 -15.71
N LYS A 31 13.19 -7.24 -15.81
CA LYS A 31 13.37 -5.78 -15.85
C LYS A 31 12.61 -5.08 -16.98
N SER A 32 12.49 -5.73 -18.15
CA SER A 32 11.86 -5.16 -19.34
C SER A 32 10.38 -4.81 -19.12
N ILE A 33 9.67 -5.63 -18.34
CA ILE A 33 8.23 -5.48 -18.09
C ILE A 33 8.00 -4.80 -16.73
N ALA A 34 8.90 -5.01 -15.76
CA ALA A 34 8.73 -4.51 -14.40
C ALA A 34 8.68 -2.99 -14.30
N ASN A 35 9.63 -2.28 -14.93
CA ASN A 35 9.71 -0.81 -14.82
C ASN A 35 8.46 -0.10 -15.39
N PRO A 36 7.95 -0.45 -16.59
CA PRO A 36 6.70 0.11 -17.11
C PRO A 36 5.49 -0.16 -16.22
N ILE A 37 5.34 -1.39 -15.71
CA ILE A 37 4.22 -1.77 -14.84
C ILE A 37 4.23 -0.93 -13.55
N ILE A 38 5.39 -0.81 -12.90
CA ILE A 38 5.52 -0.02 -11.67
C ILE A 38 5.20 1.44 -11.95
N LEU A 39 5.72 2.01 -13.05
CA LEU A 39 5.51 3.41 -13.40
C LEU A 39 4.02 3.71 -13.66
N ILE A 40 3.35 2.90 -14.48
CA ILE A 40 1.91 3.05 -14.76
C ILE A 40 1.10 2.94 -13.47
N SER A 41 1.45 1.99 -12.61
CA SER A 41 0.76 1.78 -11.33
C SER A 41 0.93 2.97 -10.39
N LEU A 42 2.14 3.54 -10.27
CA LEU A 42 2.40 4.71 -9.42
C LEU A 42 1.66 5.96 -9.89
N VAL A 43 1.63 6.20 -11.20
CA VAL A 43 0.88 7.30 -11.82
C VAL A 43 -0.61 7.13 -11.57
N ALA A 44 -1.15 5.92 -11.79
CA ALA A 44 -2.54 5.60 -11.54
C ALA A 44 -2.91 5.79 -10.06
N ILE A 45 -2.08 5.33 -9.11
CA ILE A 45 -2.31 5.53 -7.67
C ILE A 45 -2.35 7.02 -7.33
N GLY A 46 -1.38 7.82 -7.81
CA GLY A 46 -1.32 9.25 -7.53
C GLY A 46 -2.57 9.99 -8.03
N LEU A 47 -2.97 9.74 -9.28
CA LEU A 47 -4.16 10.37 -9.88
C LEU A 47 -5.46 9.92 -9.22
N LEU A 48 -5.66 8.61 -9.05
CA LEU A 48 -6.88 8.06 -8.45
C LEU A 48 -7.03 8.52 -6.99
N TYR A 49 -5.93 8.62 -6.25
CA TYR A 49 -5.96 9.10 -4.88
C TYR A 49 -6.25 10.59 -4.81
N ALA A 50 -5.66 11.42 -5.68
CA ALA A 50 -5.95 12.84 -5.76
C ALA A 50 -7.43 13.11 -6.11
N LEU A 51 -7.98 12.40 -7.11
CA LEU A 51 -9.39 12.48 -7.47
C LEU A 51 -10.30 12.05 -6.31
N ARG A 52 -9.94 10.99 -5.60
CA ARG A 52 -10.68 10.54 -4.40
C ARG A 52 -10.66 11.59 -3.29
N PHE A 53 -9.52 12.26 -3.09
CA PHE A 53 -9.39 13.31 -2.09
C PHE A 53 -10.21 14.55 -2.46
N TRP A 54 -10.25 14.91 -3.74
CA TRP A 54 -11.02 16.06 -4.22
C TRP A 54 -12.52 15.91 -3.96
N ASN A 55 -13.05 14.69 -4.14
CA ASN A 55 -14.47 14.38 -3.97
C ASN A 55 -14.91 14.24 -2.50
N LYS A 56 -14.03 14.43 -1.51
CA LYS A 56 -14.41 14.36 -0.10
C LYS A 56 -14.96 15.69 0.41
N ALA A 57 -16.12 15.64 1.07
CA ALA A 57 -16.81 16.79 1.63
C ALA A 57 -16.16 17.37 2.91
N GLN A 58 -15.53 16.54 3.75
CA GLN A 58 -14.84 17.00 4.97
C GLN A 58 -13.36 16.63 4.95
N LYS A 59 -12.50 17.64 4.91
CA LYS A 59 -11.04 17.51 4.81
C LYS A 59 -10.38 17.84 6.14
N GLY A 60 -10.23 16.83 6.99
CA GLY A 60 -9.46 16.94 8.24
C GLY A 60 -7.94 16.86 8.00
N PHE A 61 -7.14 17.31 8.98
CA PHE A 61 -5.67 17.30 8.92
C PHE A 61 -5.08 15.92 8.56
N LEU A 62 -5.62 14.85 9.15
CA LEU A 62 -5.21 13.47 8.87
C LEU A 62 -5.38 13.08 7.39
N GLN A 63 -6.39 13.64 6.71
CA GLN A 63 -6.65 13.32 5.31
C GLN A 63 -5.68 14.03 4.38
N TYR A 64 -5.29 15.27 4.70
CA TYR A 64 -4.22 15.98 3.99
C TYR A 64 -2.89 15.28 4.17
N ASN A 65 -2.57 14.82 5.38
CA ASN A 65 -1.35 14.06 5.62
C ASN A 65 -1.30 12.77 4.80
N LYS A 66 -2.42 12.03 4.71
CA LYS A 66 -2.52 10.84 3.86
C LYS A 66 -2.36 11.16 2.36
N LEU A 67 -2.89 12.31 1.90
CA LEU A 67 -2.67 12.77 0.53
C LEU A 67 -1.19 13.02 0.26
N VAL A 68 -0.53 13.81 1.11
CA VAL A 68 0.90 14.12 0.99
C VAL A 68 1.74 12.85 1.02
N LEU A 69 1.39 11.90 1.89
CA LEU A 69 2.07 10.61 1.98
C LEU A 69 1.98 9.84 0.65
N VAL A 70 0.76 9.66 0.11
CA VAL A 70 0.55 8.90 -1.13
C VAL A 70 1.17 9.60 -2.33
N THR A 71 1.00 10.92 -2.47
CA THR A 71 1.55 11.65 -3.61
C THR A 71 3.07 11.69 -3.57
N SER A 72 3.68 11.91 -2.39
CA SER A 72 5.15 11.92 -2.25
C SER A 72 5.75 10.55 -2.57
N TRP A 73 5.12 9.46 -2.11
CA TRP A 73 5.57 8.11 -2.44
C TRP A 73 5.42 7.78 -3.94
N SER A 74 4.29 8.16 -4.56
CA SER A 74 4.09 7.99 -6.00
C SER A 74 5.13 8.77 -6.81
N LEU A 75 5.37 10.04 -6.48
CA LEU A 75 6.34 10.90 -7.15
C LEU A 75 7.77 10.40 -6.96
N ASN A 76 8.15 10.01 -5.75
CA ASN A 76 9.44 9.40 -5.45
C ASN A 76 9.68 8.14 -6.33
N GLY A 77 8.71 7.23 -6.36
CA GLY A 77 8.82 6.02 -7.17
C GLY A 77 8.97 6.30 -8.67
N ILE A 78 8.24 7.28 -9.21
CA ILE A 78 8.33 7.69 -10.61
C ILE A 78 9.71 8.30 -10.90
N PHE A 79 10.16 9.23 -10.06
CA PHE A 79 11.44 9.94 -10.24
C PHE A 79 12.62 8.98 -10.13
N LYS A 80 12.53 7.98 -9.24
CA LYS A 80 13.52 6.92 -9.11
C LYS A 80 13.61 5.99 -10.32
N ILE A 81 12.51 5.78 -11.04
CA ILE A 81 12.51 4.95 -12.26
C ILE A 81 13.02 5.75 -13.47
N LEU A 82 12.73 7.05 -13.49
CA LEU A 82 13.17 7.98 -14.54
C LEU A 82 14.57 8.56 -14.30
N ASP A 83 15.27 8.11 -13.24
CA ASP A 83 16.60 8.60 -12.82
C ASP A 83 16.69 10.14 -12.68
N ILE A 84 15.63 10.76 -12.13
CA ILE A 84 15.58 12.21 -11.89
C ILE A 84 16.23 12.54 -10.53
N SER A 85 17.21 13.45 -10.55
CA SER A 85 18.04 13.87 -9.41
C SER A 85 17.28 14.31 -8.14
N HIS A 86 16.09 14.91 -8.27
CA HIS A 86 15.33 15.49 -7.14
C HIS A 86 14.49 14.46 -6.35
N ASN A 87 14.78 13.16 -6.50
CA ASN A 87 14.02 12.08 -5.86
C ASN A 87 14.07 12.11 -4.32
N GLU A 88 15.21 12.52 -3.75
CA GLU A 88 15.47 12.51 -2.31
C GLU A 88 14.54 13.45 -1.53
N PHE A 89 14.16 14.57 -2.15
CA PHE A 89 13.21 15.52 -1.56
C PHE A 89 11.87 14.86 -1.24
N PHE A 90 11.31 14.11 -2.19
CA PHE A 90 10.04 13.40 -2.00
C PHE A 90 10.16 12.27 -0.98
N GLN A 91 11.35 11.67 -0.83
CA GLN A 91 11.60 10.67 0.19
C GLN A 91 11.53 11.27 1.60
N VAL A 92 12.17 12.42 1.81
CA VAL A 92 12.19 13.12 3.09
C VAL A 92 10.79 13.60 3.46
N VAL A 93 10.10 14.27 2.53
CA VAL A 93 8.72 14.75 2.75
C VAL A 93 7.76 13.59 3.04
N GLY A 94 7.85 12.51 2.26
CA GLY A 94 7.07 11.29 2.49
C GLY A 94 7.37 10.64 3.84
N GLY A 95 8.63 10.65 4.28
CA GLY A 95 9.05 10.14 5.59
C GLY A 95 8.42 10.91 6.75
N PHE A 96 8.44 12.25 6.71
CA PHE A 96 7.78 13.07 7.74
C PHE A 96 6.27 12.81 7.78
N ALA A 97 5.62 12.77 6.61
CA ALA A 97 4.20 12.47 6.53
C ALA A 97 3.86 11.07 7.09
N PHE A 98 4.76 10.10 6.91
CA PHE A 98 4.60 8.74 7.44
C PHE A 98 4.67 8.71 8.97
N ILE A 99 5.64 9.41 9.57
CA ILE A 99 5.76 9.52 11.03
C ILE A 99 4.50 10.18 11.62
N ILE A 100 4.08 11.30 11.05
CA ILE A 100 2.87 12.02 11.46
C ILE A 100 1.63 11.12 11.33
N TRP A 101 1.54 10.34 10.24
CA TRP A 101 0.45 9.38 10.04
C TRP A 101 0.44 8.29 11.11
N ILE A 102 1.60 7.69 11.41
CA ILE A 102 1.72 6.67 12.46
C ILE A 102 1.30 7.21 13.82
N ILE A 103 1.72 8.42 14.19
CA ILE A 103 1.37 9.00 15.49
C ILE A 103 -0.15 9.19 15.60
N MET A 104 -0.80 9.69 14.54
CA MET A 104 -2.25 9.98 14.57
C MET A 104 -3.13 8.73 14.43
N GLU A 105 -2.77 7.79 13.55
CA GLU A 105 -3.59 6.59 13.31
C GLU A 105 -3.20 5.45 14.25
N GLY A 106 -1.91 5.28 14.53
CA GLY A 106 -1.39 4.20 15.36
C GLY A 106 -1.84 4.32 16.82
N THR A 107 -2.02 5.53 17.34
CA THR A 107 -2.63 5.74 18.65
C THR A 107 -4.12 5.38 18.67
N THR A 108 -4.84 5.57 17.56
CA THR A 108 -6.27 5.23 17.47
C THR A 108 -6.48 3.72 17.37
N TYR A 109 -5.63 3.01 16.62
CA TYR A 109 -5.72 1.54 16.46
C TYR A 109 -5.41 0.77 17.75
N LEU A 110 -4.62 1.35 18.67
CA LEU A 110 -4.30 0.75 19.97
C LEU A 110 -5.32 1.08 21.07
N ILE A 111 -6.20 2.06 20.85
CA ILE A 111 -7.15 2.57 21.86
C ILE A 111 -8.59 2.11 21.59
N ASP A 112 -8.92 1.70 20.35
CA ASP A 112 -10.28 1.22 20.01
C ASP A 112 -10.43 -0.28 20.24
N ASP A 113 -10.22 -0.71 21.49
CA ASP A 113 -10.59 -2.04 21.96
C ASP A 113 -12.04 -2.00 22.49
N LYS A 114 -13.01 -2.05 21.56
CA LYS A 114 -14.41 -2.30 21.91
C LYS A 114 -15.06 -3.28 20.94
N GLY A 115 -14.89 -4.55 21.30
CA GLY A 115 -15.90 -5.61 21.28
C GLY A 115 -16.84 -5.69 20.07
N ASP A 116 -16.50 -6.58 19.12
CA ASP A 116 -17.53 -7.38 18.45
C ASP A 116 -17.04 -8.83 18.41
N ASP A 117 -17.59 -9.62 19.33
CA ASP A 117 -17.32 -11.03 19.55
C ASP A 117 -18.06 -11.83 18.46
N ARG A 118 -17.58 -11.71 17.21
CA ARG A 118 -17.98 -12.59 16.11
C ARG A 118 -16.80 -13.48 15.76
N SER A 119 -16.97 -14.76 16.11
CA SER A 119 -16.10 -15.86 15.74
C SER A 119 -15.69 -15.78 14.27
N ASP A 120 -14.41 -15.53 14.01
CA ASP A 120 -13.83 -15.79 12.70
C ASP A 120 -12.32 -16.02 12.84
N ILE A 121 -11.95 -17.24 13.23
CA ILE A 121 -10.56 -17.72 13.18
C ILE A 121 -9.96 -17.43 11.79
N ALA A 122 -10.77 -17.50 10.73
CA ALA A 122 -10.37 -17.12 9.38
C ALA A 122 -10.02 -15.61 9.27
N TYR A 123 -10.84 -14.70 9.82
CA TYR A 123 -10.54 -13.27 9.82
C TYR A 123 -9.26 -12.96 10.58
N PHE A 124 -9.10 -13.54 11.78
CA PHE A 124 -7.89 -13.42 12.58
C PHE A 124 -6.66 -13.93 11.82
N MET A 125 -6.74 -15.14 11.25
CA MET A 125 -5.64 -15.76 10.50
C MET A 125 -5.23 -14.94 9.27
N TRP A 126 -6.19 -14.41 8.50
CA TRP A 126 -5.89 -13.54 7.37
C TRP A 126 -5.23 -12.23 7.80
N ASN A 127 -5.68 -11.63 8.91
CA ASN A 127 -5.09 -10.40 9.43
C ASN A 127 -3.67 -10.64 9.96
N THR A 128 -3.43 -11.75 10.67
CA THR A 128 -2.10 -12.18 11.10
C THR A 128 -1.18 -12.44 9.91
N MET A 129 -1.69 -13.06 8.84
CA MET A 129 -0.94 -13.30 7.61
C MET A 129 -0.49 -12.00 6.92
N MET A 130 -1.34 -10.95 6.93
CA MET A 130 -0.99 -9.61 6.46
C MET A 130 0.14 -9.01 7.31
N ILE A 131 0.03 -9.08 8.64
CA ILE A 131 1.04 -8.53 9.56
C ILE A 131 2.39 -9.25 9.37
N ILE A 132 2.38 -10.58 9.28
CA ILE A 132 3.59 -11.38 9.02
C ILE A 132 4.18 -11.02 7.65
N GLY A 133 3.34 -10.82 6.62
CA GLY A 133 3.81 -10.39 5.30
C GLY A 133 4.51 -9.03 5.34
N ILE A 134 3.96 -8.05 6.06
CA ILE A 134 4.57 -6.73 6.21
C ILE A 134 5.89 -6.83 7.00
N LEU A 135 5.91 -7.59 8.10
CA LEU A 135 7.13 -7.81 8.88
C LEU A 135 8.22 -8.51 8.04
N ALA A 136 7.85 -9.49 7.22
CA ALA A 136 8.78 -10.15 6.31
C ALA A 136 9.34 -9.19 5.25
N ILE A 137 8.54 -8.23 4.74
CA ILE A 137 9.06 -7.19 3.84
C ILE A 137 10.05 -6.28 4.57
N ILE A 138 9.75 -5.86 5.80
CA ILE A 138 10.65 -5.00 6.59
C ILE A 138 11.95 -5.73 6.91
N ILE A 139 11.87 -6.93 7.49
CA ILE A 139 13.02 -7.76 7.85
C ILE A 139 13.84 -8.10 6.60
N GLY A 140 13.17 -8.56 5.53
CA GLY A 140 13.81 -8.85 4.26
C GLY A 140 14.53 -7.63 3.69
N SER A 141 13.92 -6.44 3.75
CA SER A 141 14.54 -5.19 3.31
C SER A 141 15.77 -4.82 4.15
N LEU A 142 15.71 -4.97 5.47
CA LEU A 142 16.84 -4.73 6.36
C LEU A 142 17.97 -5.73 6.09
N THR A 143 17.67 -7.02 6.04
CA THR A 143 18.68 -8.07 5.77
C THR A 143 19.31 -7.93 4.40
N LYS A 144 18.61 -7.32 3.43
CA LYS A 144 19.17 -7.02 2.10
C LYS A 144 20.24 -5.95 2.16
N ILE A 145 20.10 -4.98 3.06
CA ILE A 145 21.13 -3.95 3.33
C ILE A 145 22.36 -4.59 3.99
N LEU A 146 22.14 -5.62 4.82
CA LEU A 146 23.20 -6.41 5.45
C LEU A 146 23.78 -7.51 4.52
N GLU A 147 23.41 -7.55 3.24
CA GLU A 147 23.86 -8.54 2.25
C GLU A 147 23.64 -10.01 2.66
N TRP A 148 22.59 -10.28 3.43
CA TRP A 148 22.30 -11.62 3.92
C TRP A 148 21.72 -12.52 2.82
N GLU A 149 22.17 -13.78 2.74
CA GLU A 149 21.81 -14.73 1.66
C GLU A 149 20.30 -14.94 1.53
N TYR A 150 19.59 -14.97 2.67
CA TYR A 150 18.14 -15.16 2.73
C TYR A 150 17.30 -13.88 2.57
N ALA A 151 17.92 -12.72 2.38
CA ALA A 151 17.19 -11.45 2.30
C ALA A 151 16.19 -11.43 1.13
N THR A 152 16.62 -11.92 -0.03
CA THR A 152 15.79 -11.96 -1.25
C THR A 152 14.61 -12.93 -1.10
N PRO A 153 14.78 -14.19 -0.65
CA PRO A 153 13.63 -15.08 -0.45
C PRO A 153 12.66 -14.56 0.64
N THR A 154 13.15 -14.00 1.75
CA THR A 154 12.29 -13.41 2.78
C THR A 154 11.44 -12.24 2.25
N LEU A 155 12.03 -11.37 1.42
CA LEU A 155 11.30 -10.32 0.71
C LEU A 155 10.20 -10.88 -0.19
N ILE A 156 10.52 -11.89 -1.00
CA ILE A 156 9.58 -12.51 -1.93
C ILE A 156 8.39 -13.10 -1.16
N THR A 157 8.65 -13.84 -0.09
CA THR A 157 7.58 -14.41 0.76
C THR A 157 6.69 -13.31 1.33
N GLY A 158 7.27 -12.21 1.83
CA GLY A 158 6.51 -11.08 2.35
C GLY A 158 5.58 -10.45 1.30
N PHE A 159 6.09 -10.20 0.10
CA PHE A 159 5.28 -9.67 -1.00
C PHE A 159 4.16 -10.62 -1.43
N ILE A 160 4.43 -11.94 -1.49
CA ILE A 160 3.41 -12.95 -1.84
C ILE A 160 2.27 -12.94 -0.80
N LEU A 161 2.58 -12.94 0.49
CA LEU A 161 1.57 -12.93 1.55
C LEU A 161 0.68 -11.68 1.48
N VAL A 162 1.28 -10.51 1.29
CA VAL A 162 0.54 -9.25 1.17
C VAL A 162 -0.31 -9.24 -0.11
N ALA A 163 0.23 -9.70 -1.24
CA ALA A 163 -0.51 -9.80 -2.49
C ALA A 163 -1.73 -10.73 -2.36
N ALA A 164 -1.56 -11.91 -1.75
CA ALA A 164 -2.62 -12.88 -1.53
C ALA A 164 -3.73 -12.30 -0.65
N TYR A 165 -3.38 -11.58 0.42
CA TYR A 165 -4.34 -10.92 1.29
C TYR A 165 -5.18 -9.87 0.54
N ILE A 166 -4.52 -8.99 -0.23
CA ILE A 166 -5.21 -7.96 -1.02
C ILE A 166 -6.14 -8.60 -2.06
N LEU A 167 -5.70 -9.67 -2.72
CA LEU A 167 -6.50 -10.40 -3.70
C LEU A 167 -7.74 -11.04 -3.06
N LYS A 168 -7.59 -11.68 -1.89
CA LYS A 168 -8.71 -12.23 -1.12
C LYS A 168 -9.70 -11.14 -0.73
N ASP A 169 -9.22 -9.99 -0.24
CA ASP A 169 -10.09 -8.86 0.12
C ASP A 169 -10.86 -8.32 -1.11
N LEU A 170 -10.23 -8.28 -2.29
CA LEU A 170 -10.90 -7.92 -3.54
C LEU A 170 -12.01 -8.93 -3.93
N LEU A 171 -11.76 -10.23 -3.78
CA LEU A 171 -12.72 -11.29 -4.13
C LEU A 171 -13.93 -11.31 -3.19
N VAL A 172 -13.70 -11.21 -1.87
CA VAL A 172 -14.78 -11.20 -0.87
C VAL A 172 -15.72 -10.01 -1.06
N GLN A 173 -15.18 -8.83 -1.38
CA GLN A 173 -16.02 -7.65 -1.63
C GLN A 173 -16.84 -7.73 -2.93
N ASN A 174 -16.35 -8.45 -3.94
CA ASN A 174 -17.12 -8.69 -5.17
C ASN A 174 -18.26 -9.70 -4.95
N LEU A 175 -18.09 -10.66 -4.05
CA LEU A 175 -19.15 -11.61 -3.68
C LEU A 175 -20.27 -10.92 -2.90
N GLN A 176 -19.95 -10.04 -1.94
CA GLN A 176 -20.94 -9.28 -1.16
C GLN A 176 -21.70 -8.21 -1.97
N LYS A 177 -21.26 -7.90 -3.19
CA LYS A 177 -21.93 -6.93 -4.07
C LYS A 177 -22.93 -7.59 -5.03
N LYS A 178 -22.99 -8.93 -5.04
CA LYS A 178 -23.88 -9.74 -5.88
C LYS A 178 -25.13 -10.24 -5.15
N GLU A 179 -25.20 -10.08 -3.83
CA GLU A 179 -26.43 -10.21 -3.02
C GLU A 179 -27.09 -8.84 -2.85
#